data_AF-A0ABD2BM00-F1
#
_entry.id   AF-A0ABD2BM00-F1
#
_cell.length_a   1.000
_cell.length_b   1.000
_cell.length_c   1.000
_cell.angle_alpha   90.00
_cell.angle_beta   90.00
_cell.angle_gamma   90.00
#
_symmetry.space_group_name_H-M   'P 1'
#
loop_
_entity.id
_entity.type
_entity.pdbx_description
1 polymer ?
#
loop_
_entity_poly.entity_id
_entity_poly.type
_entity_poly.pdbx_seq_one_letter_code
_entity_poly.pdbx_strand_id
1 'polypeptide(L)'
;MSKIHNLRLRQRLLRHELKDAKKRLMVPDCRWSYELHVEDSMDWRDPSFLEALEAETCILQKRVEACKSHVLLVTCFDFCPQRSSTSNVASPQEINIT
;
A
#
# COMPACT_ATOMS: atom_id res chain seq x y z
N MET A 1 18.33 -4.96 17.74
CA MET A 1 17.04 -4.31 18.11
C MET A 1 16.04 -5.39 18.52
N SER A 2 15.19 -5.15 19.52
CA SER A 2 14.18 -6.14 19.96
C SER A 2 13.03 -6.27 18.96
N LYS A 3 12.31 -7.41 18.97
CA LYS A 3 11.17 -7.65 18.07
C LYS A 3 10.05 -6.60 18.25
N ILE A 4 9.70 -6.27 19.49
CA ILE A 4 8.73 -5.22 19.84
C ILE A 4 9.15 -3.87 19.25
N HIS A 5 10.44 -3.50 19.33
CA HIS A 5 10.92 -2.25 18.75
C HIS A 5 10.72 -2.21 17.23
N ASN A 6 11.00 -3.31 16.53
CA ASN A 6 10.78 -3.41 15.09
C ASN A 6 9.30 -3.30 14.72
N LEU A 7 8.41 -3.91 15.50
CA LEU A 7 6.95 -3.81 15.30
C LEU A 7 6.45 -2.38 15.50
N ARG A 8 6.89 -1.70 16.56
CA ARG A 8 6.57 -0.28 16.81
C ARG A 8 7.03 0.61 15.65
N LEU A 9 8.24 0.38 15.14
CA LEU A 9 8.74 1.10 13.98
C LEU A 9 7.87 0.81 12.74
N ARG A 10 7.54 -0.46 12.50
CA ARG A 10 6.68 -0.85 11.38
C ARG A 10 5.30 -0.21 11.47
N GLN A 11 4.68 -0.20 12.65
CA GLN A 11 3.40 0.48 12.86
C GLN A 11 3.50 1.99 12.60
N ARG A 12 4.57 2.67 13.01
CA ARG A 12 4.75 4.11 12.68
C ARG A 12 4.81 4.34 11.17
N LEU A 13 5.55 3.52 10.44
CA LEU A 13 5.64 3.60 8.98
C LEU A 13 4.28 3.34 8.33
N LEU A 14 3.58 2.28 8.74
CA LEU A 14 2.26 1.95 8.21
C LEU A 14 1.21 3.01 8.51
N ARG A 15 1.27 3.65 9.68
CA ARG A 15 0.41 4.79 10.01
C ARG A 15 0.61 5.96 9.04
N HIS A 16 1.86 6.26 8.70
CA HIS A 16 2.17 7.29 7.72
C HIS A 16 1.67 6.91 6.33
N GLU A 17 1.95 5.68 5.88
CA GLU A 17 1.51 5.19 4.58
C GLU A 17 -0.03 5.18 4.44
N LEU A 18 -0.75 4.77 5.48
CA LEU A 18 -2.22 4.80 5.48
C LEU A 18 -2.73 6.23 5.41
N LYS A 19 -2.10 7.17 6.14
CA LYS A 19 -2.47 8.58 6.12
C LYS A 19 -2.31 9.18 4.73
N ASP A 20 -1.19 8.92 4.08
CA ASP A 20 -0.94 9.40 2.72
C ASP A 20 -1.94 8.83 1.72
N ALA A 21 -2.24 7.53 1.81
CA ALA A 21 -3.23 6.88 0.95
C ALA A 21 -4.64 7.46 1.16
N LYS A 22 -5.05 7.67 2.42
CA LYS A 22 -6.35 8.29 2.77
C LYS A 22 -6.44 9.74 2.30
N LYS A 23 -5.35 10.51 2.40
CA LYS A 23 -5.28 11.89 1.89
C LYS A 23 -5.48 11.95 0.38
N ARG A 24 -4.92 11.01 -0.38
CA ARG A 24 -5.15 10.88 -1.83
C ARG A 24 -6.61 10.58 -2.17
N LEU A 25 -7.30 9.85 -1.29
CA LEU A 25 -8.75 9.63 -1.39
C LEU A 25 -9.59 10.78 -0.82
N MET A 26 -8.97 11.91 -0.47
CA MET A 26 -9.63 13.09 0.12
C MET A 26 -10.42 12.77 1.41
N VAL A 27 -10.02 11.72 2.14
CA VAL A 27 -10.62 11.40 3.44
C VAL A 27 -10.03 12.33 4.49
N PRO A 28 -10.83 13.18 5.17
CA PRO A 28 -10.32 14.09 6.19
C PRO A 28 -9.75 13.34 7.40
N ASP A 29 -8.63 13.82 7.95
CA ASP A 29 -7.95 13.23 9.11
C ASP A 29 -8.87 13.06 10.33
N CYS A 30 -9.86 13.95 10.51
CA CYS A 30 -10.81 13.88 11.63
C CYS A 30 -11.86 12.75 11.50
N ARG A 31 -12.01 12.16 10.30
CA ARG A 31 -13.05 11.16 10.03
C ARG A 31 -12.58 9.72 10.19
N TRP A 32 -11.32 9.49 10.55
CA TRP A 32 -10.79 8.14 10.71
C TRP A 32 -9.71 8.09 11.78
N SER A 33 -9.48 6.89 12.31
CA SER A 33 -8.38 6.59 13.22
C SER A 33 -7.66 5.31 12.75
N TYR A 34 -6.53 5.01 13.36
CA TYR A 34 -5.82 3.76 13.06
C TYR A 34 -6.46 2.53 13.72
N GLU A 35 -7.35 2.74 14.71
CA GLU A 35 -7.93 1.70 15.59
C GLU A 35 -6.86 0.73 16.11
N LEU A 36 -5.81 1.30 16.70
CA LEU A 36 -4.74 0.57 17.39
C LEU A 36 -4.95 0.78 18.88
N HIS A 37 -4.91 -0.30 19.64
CA HIS A 37 -5.26 -0.32 21.06
C HIS A 37 -4.25 -1.09 21.90
N VAL A 38 -3.47 -2.02 21.32
CA VAL A 38 -2.62 -2.94 22.09
C VAL A 38 -1.66 -2.23 23.05
N GLU A 39 -1.00 -1.16 22.60
CA GLU A 39 -0.07 -0.40 23.45
C GLU A 39 -0.75 0.33 24.63
N ASP A 40 -2.00 0.73 24.45
CA ASP A 40 -2.77 1.48 25.44
C ASP A 40 -3.53 0.53 26.39
N SER A 41 -3.89 -0.67 25.91
CA SER A 41 -4.74 -1.62 26.64
C SER A 41 -3.98 -2.76 27.32
N MET A 42 -2.69 -2.97 27.03
CA MET A 42 -1.93 -4.12 27.52
C MET A 42 -0.53 -3.74 28.01
N ASP A 43 -0.09 -4.33 29.12
CA ASP A 43 1.28 -4.18 29.61
C ASP A 43 2.26 -4.88 28.67
N TRP A 44 3.37 -4.22 28.32
CA TRP A 44 4.43 -4.80 27.48
C TRP A 44 5.11 -6.03 28.09
N ARG A 45 4.96 -6.23 29.40
CA ARG A 45 5.44 -7.41 30.14
C ARG A 45 4.49 -8.60 30.06
N ASP A 46 3.27 -8.40 29.58
CA ASP A 46 2.31 -9.48 29.37
C ASP A 46 2.87 -10.44 28.29
N PRO A 47 2.85 -11.76 28.54
CA PRO A 47 3.36 -12.73 27.57
C PRO A 47 2.61 -12.69 26.22
N SER A 48 1.35 -12.24 26.20
CA SER A 48 0.53 -12.11 24.99
C SER A 48 0.74 -10.79 24.22
N PHE A 49 1.46 -9.82 24.79
CA PHE A 49 1.66 -8.50 24.19
C PHE A 49 2.29 -8.56 22.80
N LEU A 50 3.30 -9.41 22.64
CA LEU A 50 4.00 -9.54 21.37
C LEU A 50 3.07 -10.05 20.27
N GLU A 51 2.30 -11.10 20.55
CA GLU A 51 1.36 -11.69 19.60
C GLU A 51 0.23 -10.71 19.26
N ALA A 52 -0.34 -10.04 20.26
CA ALA A 52 -1.37 -9.02 20.06
C ALA A 52 -0.85 -7.88 19.17
N LEU A 53 0.37 -7.40 19.42
CA LEU A 53 0.99 -6.33 18.63
C LEU A 53 1.28 -6.77 17.19
N GLU A 54 1.68 -8.03 16.97
CA GLU A 54 1.87 -8.60 15.62
C GLU A 54 0.55 -8.69 14.86
N ALA A 55 -0.50 -9.19 15.50
CA ALA A 55 -1.84 -9.27 14.91
C ALA A 55 -2.37 -7.89 14.52
N GLU A 56 -2.28 -6.92 15.43
CA GLU A 56 -2.67 -5.53 15.17
C GLU A 56 -1.86 -4.91 14.02
N THR A 57 -0.55 -5.14 13.98
CA THR A 57 0.33 -4.67 12.89
C THR A 57 -0.09 -5.28 11.54
N CYS A 58 -0.47 -6.56 11.52
CA CYS A 58 -0.96 -7.24 10.32
C CYS A 58 -2.30 -6.65 9.83
N ILE A 59 -3.21 -6.34 10.75
CA ILE A 59 -4.48 -5.66 10.42
C ILE A 59 -4.21 -4.29 9.81
N LEU A 60 -3.31 -3.50 10.40
CA LEU A 60 -2.94 -2.19 9.88
C LEU A 60 -2.32 -2.30 8.48
N GLN A 61 -1.46 -3.29 8.24
CA GLN A 61 -0.87 -3.57 6.93
C GLN A 61 -1.94 -3.82 5.86
N LYS A 62 -2.90 -4.71 6.15
CA LYS A 62 -4.01 -5.01 5.22
C LYS A 62 -4.85 -3.78 4.90
N ARG A 63 -5.07 -2.90 5.89
CA ARG A 63 -5.78 -1.63 5.70
C ARG A 63 -5.02 -0.68 4.78
N VAL A 64 -3.69 -0.57 4.93
CA VAL A 64 -2.82 0.21 4.03
C VAL A 64 -2.92 -0.31 2.60
N GLU A 65 -2.79 -1.63 2.42
CA GLU A 65 -2.87 -2.28 1.11
C GLU A 65 -4.21 -2.03 0.43
N ALA A 66 -5.32 -2.28 1.14
CA ALA A 66 -6.65 -2.01 0.61
C ALA A 66 -6.84 -0.53 0.21
N CYS A 67 -6.35 0.40 1.03
CA CYS A 67 -6.44 1.82 0.75
C CYS A 67 -5.61 2.21 -0.49
N LYS A 68 -4.40 1.65 -0.66
CA LYS A 68 -3.56 1.87 -1.83
C LYS A 68 -4.17 1.27 -3.10
N SER A 69 -4.73 0.07 -3.02
CA SER A 69 -5.48 -0.53 -4.13
C SER A 69 -6.68 0.32 -4.54
N HIS A 70 -7.39 0.92 -3.57
CA HIS A 70 -8.49 1.83 -3.87
C HIS A 70 -8.00 3.12 -4.54
N VAL A 71 -6.90 3.72 -4.05
CA VAL A 71 -6.26 4.87 -4.74
C VAL A 71 -5.96 4.51 -6.18
N LEU A 72 -5.30 3.38 -6.42
CA LEU A 72 -4.96 2.93 -7.76
C LEU A 72 -6.21 2.82 -8.63
N LEU A 73 -7.27 2.14 -8.16
CA LEU A 73 -8.51 1.97 -8.89
C LEU A 73 -9.15 3.30 -9.32
N VAL A 74 -9.14 4.31 -8.44
CA VAL A 74 -9.77 5.61 -8.71
C VAL A 74 -8.84 6.62 -9.39
N THR A 75 -7.54 6.35 -9.50
CA THR A 75 -6.58 7.23 -10.17
C THR A 75 -6.04 6.67 -11.49
N CYS A 76 -6.31 5.40 -11.83
CA CYS A 76 -5.72 4.71 -12.98
C CYS A 76 -6.26 5.12 -14.37
N PHE A 77 -6.88 6.29 -14.51
CA PHE A 77 -7.55 6.70 -15.75
C PHE A 77 -6.59 6.86 -16.95
N ASP A 78 -5.28 7.03 -16.73
CA ASP A 78 -4.27 7.20 -17.80
C ASP A 78 -3.26 6.05 -17.90
N PHE A 79 -3.51 4.89 -17.27
CA PHE A 79 -2.59 3.75 -17.35
C PHE A 79 -2.72 3.09 -18.72
N CYS A 80 -2.08 3.65 -19.75
CA CYS A 80 -1.84 2.97 -21.01
C CYS A 80 -0.61 2.09 -20.78
N PRO A 81 -0.74 0.74 -20.63
CA PRO A 81 0.44 -0.11 -20.67
C PRO A 81 1.04 0.16 -22.03
N GLN A 82 2.26 0.71 -22.08
CA GLN A 82 2.97 0.80 -23.35
C GLN A 82 2.92 -0.62 -23.93
N ARG A 83 2.10 -0.80 -24.97
CA ARG A 83 2.28 -1.94 -25.87
C ARG A 83 3.72 -1.76 -26.30
N SER A 84 4.60 -2.64 -25.85
CA SER A 84 5.90 -2.81 -26.45
C SER A 84 5.64 -3.19 -27.90
N SER A 85 5.36 -2.21 -28.73
CA SER A 85 5.36 -2.31 -30.17
C SER A 85 6.82 -2.57 -30.50
N THR A 86 7.18 -3.85 -30.54
CA THR A 86 8.30 -4.33 -31.33
C THR A 86 7.96 -3.95 -32.77
N SER A 87 8.33 -2.74 -33.16
CA SER A 87 8.39 -2.34 -34.56
C SER A 87 9.53 -3.13 -35.19
N ASN A 88 9.26 -4.37 -35.57
CA ASN A 88 10.03 -5.01 -36.63
C ASN A 88 9.66 -4.28 -37.92
N VAL A 89 10.40 -3.21 -38.19
CA VAL A 89 10.41 -2.54 -39.49
C VAL A 89 11.06 -3.51 -40.47
N ALA A 90 10.24 -4.28 -41.19
CA ALA A 90 10.67 -4.97 -42.40
C ALA A 90 10.27 -4.09 -43.60
N SER A 91 11.29 -3.74 -44.40
CA SER A 91 11.25 -2.83 -45.55
C SER A 91 10.23 -3.18 -46.64
N PRO A 92 9.86 -2.23 -47.52
CA PRO A 92 8.86 -2.40 -48.57
C PRO A 92 9.41 -3.21 -49.76
N GLN A 93 8.64 -4.18 -50.26
CA GLN A 93 8.88 -4.76 -51.59
C GLN A 93 7.99 -4.04 -52.60
N GLU A 94 8.62 -3.28 -53.50
CA GLU A 94 7.98 -2.71 -54.68
C GLU A 94 7.45 -3.84 -55.58
N ILE A 95 6.14 -3.85 -55.77
CA ILE A 95 5.47 -4.63 -56.80
C ILE A 95 5.60 -3.87 -58.13
N ASN A 96 6.55 -4.28 -58.96
CA ASN A 96 6.59 -3.82 -60.35
C ASN A 96 5.44 -4.49 -61.12
N ILE A 97 4.47 -3.67 -61.53
CA ILE A 97 3.51 -4.00 -62.58
C ILE A 97 3.92 -3.20 -63.80
N THR A 98 4.53 -3.85 -64.81
CA THR A 98 4.37 -3.61 -66.25
C THR A 98 5.17 -4.67 -67.00
#